data_AF-A0A2W6UKG1-F1
#
_entry.id   AF-A0A2W6UKG1-F1
#
_cell.length_a   1.000
_cell.length_b   1.000
_cell.length_c   1.000
_cell.angle_alpha   90.00
_cell.angle_beta   90.00
_cell.angle_gamma   90.00
#
_symmetry.space_group_name_H-M   'P 1'
#
loop_
_entity.id
_entity.type
_entity.pdbx_description
1 polymer ?
#
loop_
_entity_poly.entity_id
_entity_poly.type
_entity_poly.pdbx_seq_one_letter_code
_entity_poly.pdbx_strand_id
1 'polypeptide(L)'
;MRDIIEVLLGTALRIGECLALRVCDVDDAPGGMTISVTGTVVLRTGSGAVRQDHPKTEHSIRRIAVPDFAAAVIRARLAGIPTNNPQRTIFANRAGNPLSPFNVRRTFRAFLELADLPGEGITLRWYRRTGATVIARGASADAAATFLGHGSTAITEGHYIEPDRTVDRGPAGILERTLRRVNPDTSLLATDDGAGDDPALVFLDDEDIEAA
;
A
#
# COMPACT_ATOMS: atom_id res chain seq x y z
N MET A 1 -3.34 7.52 12.51
CA MET A 1 -3.00 8.14 11.22
C MET A 1 -1.57 7.83 10.81
N ARG A 2 -0.57 8.20 11.62
CA ARG A 2 0.85 7.87 11.40
C ARG A 2 1.09 6.43 10.92
N ASP A 3 0.60 5.44 11.65
CA ASP A 3 0.82 4.02 11.30
C ASP A 3 0.23 3.64 9.93
N ILE A 4 -0.90 4.23 9.55
CA ILE A 4 -1.50 4.01 8.22
C ILE A 4 -0.59 4.62 7.16
N ILE A 5 -0.05 5.83 7.39
CA ILE A 5 0.88 6.49 6.47
C ILE A 5 2.14 5.64 6.27
N GLU A 6 2.74 5.13 7.35
CA GLU A 6 3.96 4.31 7.26
C GLU A 6 3.71 3.00 6.51
N VAL A 7 2.56 2.35 6.73
CA VAL A 7 2.20 1.16 5.97
C VAL A 7 1.93 1.50 4.50
N LEU A 8 1.18 2.56 4.19
CA LEU A 8 0.95 2.99 2.81
C LEU A 8 2.25 3.31 2.08
N LEU A 9 3.18 4.00 2.75
CA LEU A 9 4.48 4.36 2.20
C LEU A 9 5.35 3.12 1.91
N GLY A 10 5.32 2.12 2.80
CA GLY A 10 6.10 0.89 2.64
C GLY A 10 5.47 -0.16 1.72
N THR A 11 4.21 0.00 1.32
CA THR A 11 3.48 -1.06 0.57
C THR A 11 2.79 -0.57 -0.69
N ALA A 12 2.70 0.76 -0.87
CA ALA A 12 1.95 1.42 -1.95
C ALA A 12 0.51 0.91 -2.11
N LEU A 13 -0.10 0.35 -1.05
CA LEU A 13 -1.47 -0.14 -1.09
C LEU A 13 -2.45 1.00 -1.36
N ARG A 14 -3.57 0.67 -2.01
CA ARG A 14 -4.73 1.57 -1.97
C ARG A 14 -5.24 1.63 -0.52
N ILE A 15 -5.82 2.77 -0.12
CA ILE A 15 -6.29 2.92 1.26
C ILE A 15 -7.30 1.83 1.67
N GLY A 16 -8.20 1.42 0.76
CA GLY A 16 -9.13 0.33 1.03
C GLY A 16 -8.43 -1.01 1.30
N GLU A 17 -7.39 -1.33 0.53
CA GLU A 17 -6.56 -2.54 0.70
C GLU A 17 -5.79 -2.49 2.02
N CYS A 18 -5.16 -1.36 2.33
CA CYS A 18 -4.45 -1.17 3.61
C CYS A 18 -5.37 -1.38 4.81
N LEU A 19 -6.60 -0.84 4.77
CA LEU A 19 -7.57 -0.99 5.84
C LEU A 19 -8.21 -2.40 5.88
N ALA A 20 -8.08 -3.16 4.79
CA ALA A 20 -8.57 -4.52 4.68
C ALA A 20 -7.57 -5.58 5.15
N LEU A 21 -6.30 -5.22 5.39
CA LEU A 21 -5.30 -6.18 5.89
C LEU A 21 -5.77 -6.80 7.21
N ARG A 22 -5.86 -8.15 7.24
CA ARG A 22 -6.19 -8.93 8.43
C ARG A 22 -4.95 -9.55 9.05
N VAL A 23 -5.10 -10.05 10.27
CA VAL A 23 -4.06 -10.84 10.95
C VAL A 23 -3.61 -12.02 10.10
N CYS A 24 -4.55 -12.75 9.47
CA CYS A 24 -4.23 -13.89 8.61
C CYS A 24 -3.59 -13.53 7.26
N ASP A 25 -3.59 -12.24 6.88
CA ASP A 25 -2.99 -11.79 5.64
C ASP A 25 -1.49 -11.47 5.81
N VAL A 26 -0.92 -11.59 7.03
CA VAL A 26 0.48 -11.27 7.34
C VAL A 26 1.28 -12.55 7.60
N ASP A 27 2.44 -12.63 6.95
CA ASP A 27 3.45 -13.66 7.16
C ASP A 27 4.76 -12.97 7.59
N ASP A 28 5.09 -13.05 8.89
CA ASP A 28 6.29 -12.45 9.48
C ASP A 28 7.33 -13.53 9.76
N ALA A 29 8.18 -13.77 8.77
CA ALA A 29 9.22 -14.80 8.81
C ALA A 29 10.60 -14.18 9.09
N PRO A 30 11.62 -14.98 9.50
CA PRO A 30 12.99 -14.48 9.70
C PRO A 30 13.60 -13.79 8.47
N GLY A 31 13.16 -14.15 7.26
CA GLY A 31 13.58 -13.53 6.00
C GLY A 31 12.88 -12.19 5.69
N GLY A 32 12.06 -11.68 6.60
CA GLY A 32 11.29 -10.44 6.46
C GLY A 32 9.79 -10.68 6.26
N MET A 33 9.00 -9.64 6.48
CA MET A 33 7.54 -9.70 6.43
C MET A 33 7.01 -9.70 4.98
N THR A 34 5.93 -10.43 4.76
CA THR A 34 5.14 -10.45 3.53
C THR A 34 3.66 -10.27 3.87
N ILE A 35 2.93 -9.49 3.08
CA ILE A 35 1.47 -9.35 3.21
C ILE A 35 0.76 -9.83 1.95
N SER A 36 -0.42 -10.42 2.12
CA SER A 36 -1.29 -10.86 1.04
C SER A 36 -2.45 -9.87 0.85
N VAL A 37 -2.58 -9.28 -0.34
CA VAL A 37 -3.65 -8.34 -0.65
C VAL A 37 -4.87 -9.12 -1.12
N THR A 38 -5.82 -9.38 -0.21
CA THR A 38 -6.96 -10.28 -0.45
C THR A 38 -8.32 -9.59 -0.36
N GLY A 39 -8.36 -8.27 -0.21
CA GLY A 39 -9.61 -7.56 -0.02
C GLY A 39 -9.47 -6.05 0.00
N THR A 40 -10.61 -5.38 0.08
CA THR A 40 -10.68 -3.92 0.18
C THR A 40 -11.79 -3.51 1.14
N VAL A 41 -11.57 -2.44 1.89
CA VAL A 41 -12.62 -1.79 2.69
C VAL A 41 -13.27 -0.71 1.85
N VAL A 42 -14.59 -0.82 1.71
CA VAL A 42 -15.44 0.16 1.05
C VAL A 42 -16.45 0.73 2.03
N LEU A 43 -17.02 1.89 1.70
CA LEU A 43 -18.16 2.44 2.41
C LEU A 43 -19.44 1.97 1.71
N ARG A 44 -20.32 1.28 2.43
CA ARG A 44 -21.65 0.90 1.94
C ARG A 44 -22.72 1.73 2.64
N THR A 45 -23.63 2.29 1.85
CA THR A 45 -24.80 3.03 2.35
C THR A 45 -25.58 2.15 3.33
N GLY A 46 -25.89 2.70 4.51
CA GLY A 46 -26.62 2.00 5.58
C GLY A 46 -25.81 0.99 6.40
N SER A 47 -24.63 0.53 5.93
CA SER A 47 -23.80 -0.46 6.64
C SER A 47 -22.45 0.09 7.14
N GLY A 48 -22.05 1.27 6.67
CA GLY A 48 -20.76 1.87 7.03
C GLY A 48 -19.59 1.17 6.34
N ALA A 49 -18.45 1.07 7.02
CA ALA A 49 -17.24 0.50 6.46
C ALA A 49 -17.30 -1.03 6.47
N VAL A 50 -17.19 -1.65 5.30
CA VAL A 50 -17.28 -3.10 5.11
C VAL A 50 -16.09 -3.59 4.32
N ARG A 51 -15.49 -4.70 4.76
CA ARG A 51 -14.44 -5.39 4.01
C ARG A 51 -15.07 -6.33 2.99
N GLN A 52 -14.59 -6.29 1.76
CA GLN A 52 -14.89 -7.26 0.70
C GLN A 52 -13.73 -8.26 0.59
N ASP A 53 -14.04 -9.55 0.45
CA ASP A 53 -13.06 -10.64 0.29
C ASP A 53 -12.48 -10.75 -1.14
N HIS A 54 -12.71 -9.72 -1.95
CA HIS A 54 -12.07 -9.56 -3.23
C HIS A 54 -11.56 -8.12 -3.33
N PRO A 55 -10.38 -7.90 -3.94
CA PRO A 55 -9.97 -6.55 -4.31
C PRO A 55 -10.83 -6.00 -5.47
N LYS A 56 -10.60 -4.73 -5.85
CA LYS A 56 -11.37 -4.07 -6.92
C LYS A 56 -11.27 -4.83 -8.26
N THR A 57 -10.14 -5.48 -8.53
CA THR A 57 -9.88 -6.29 -9.74
C THR A 57 -9.18 -7.59 -9.33
N GLU A 58 -9.43 -8.72 -10.01
CA GLU A 58 -8.77 -10.00 -9.72
C GLU A 58 -7.24 -9.91 -9.81
N HIS A 59 -6.73 -9.08 -10.74
CA HIS A 59 -5.30 -8.77 -10.89
C HIS A 59 -4.66 -8.08 -9.67
N SER A 60 -5.45 -7.54 -8.75
CA SER A 60 -4.93 -6.90 -7.54
C SER A 60 -4.56 -7.89 -6.43
N ILE A 61 -4.87 -9.19 -6.58
CA ILE A 61 -4.43 -10.23 -5.63
C ILE A 61 -2.93 -10.45 -5.82
N ARG A 62 -2.15 -9.99 -4.84
CA ARG A 62 -0.68 -10.09 -4.87
C ARG A 62 -0.12 -10.26 -3.47
N ARG A 63 1.12 -10.73 -3.39
CA ARG A 63 1.92 -10.72 -2.16
C ARG A 63 2.96 -9.62 -2.26
N ILE A 64 3.14 -8.86 -1.18
CA ILE A 64 4.04 -7.72 -1.11
C ILE A 64 5.05 -7.98 0.00
N ALA A 65 6.34 -7.95 -0.33
CA ALA A 65 7.39 -7.90 0.68
C ALA A 65 7.34 -6.53 1.36
N VAL A 66 7.31 -6.51 2.69
CA VAL A 66 7.17 -5.28 3.47
C VAL A 66 8.54 -4.81 3.95
N PRO A 67 8.94 -3.54 3.72
CA PRO A 67 10.16 -2.97 4.29
C PRO A 67 10.09 -2.93 5.82
N ASP A 68 11.24 -3.02 6.48
CA ASP A 68 11.32 -3.18 7.93
C ASP A 68 10.66 -2.03 8.70
N PHE A 69 10.75 -0.79 8.21
CA PHE A 69 10.07 0.34 8.86
C PHE A 69 8.55 0.16 8.92
N ALA A 70 7.93 -0.39 7.87
CA ALA A 70 6.49 -0.66 7.83
C ALA A 70 6.17 -1.98 8.57
N ALA A 71 7.04 -2.98 8.48
CA ALA A 71 6.89 -4.24 9.21
C ALA A 71 6.89 -4.01 10.72
N ALA A 72 7.73 -3.11 11.24
CA ALA A 72 7.74 -2.72 12.65
C ALA A 72 6.39 -2.16 13.11
N VAL A 73 5.73 -1.35 12.28
CA VAL A 73 4.39 -0.81 12.56
C VAL A 73 3.36 -1.92 12.59
N ILE A 74 3.39 -2.82 11.62
CA ILE A 74 2.47 -3.96 11.54
C ILE A 74 2.66 -4.87 12.77
N ARG A 75 3.89 -5.20 13.15
CA ARG A 75 4.18 -5.99 14.37
C ARG A 75 3.62 -5.34 15.63
N ALA A 76 3.86 -4.03 15.81
CA ALA A 76 3.36 -3.30 16.97
C ALA A 76 1.83 -3.30 17.03
N ARG A 77 1.16 -3.19 15.87
CA ARG A 77 -0.30 -3.30 15.77
C ARG A 77 -0.78 -4.71 16.10
N LEU A 78 -0.16 -5.74 15.54
CA LEU A 78 -0.51 -7.15 15.76
C LEU A 78 -0.37 -7.55 17.23
N ALA A 79 0.66 -7.07 17.93
CA ALA A 79 0.86 -7.33 19.36
C ALA A 79 -0.30 -6.82 20.24
N GLY A 80 -1.04 -5.81 19.78
CA GLY A 80 -2.23 -5.28 20.45
C GLY A 80 -3.54 -5.97 20.09
N ILE A 81 -3.52 -7.01 19.24
CA ILE A 81 -4.72 -7.71 18.76
C ILE A 81 -4.82 -9.08 19.45
N PRO A 82 -6.00 -9.43 20.01
CA PRO A 82 -6.22 -10.78 20.53
C PRO A 82 -5.95 -11.85 19.47
N THR A 83 -5.15 -12.86 19.83
CA THR A 83 -4.70 -13.92 18.91
C THR A 83 -5.79 -14.83 18.39
N ASN A 84 -7.00 -14.80 18.99
CA ASN A 84 -8.11 -15.66 18.65
C ASN A 84 -8.99 -15.17 17.49
N ASN A 85 -8.66 -14.04 16.84
CA ASN A 85 -9.44 -13.54 15.71
C ASN A 85 -8.55 -13.26 14.47
N PRO A 86 -8.20 -14.31 13.70
CA PRO A 86 -7.37 -14.17 12.50
C PRO A 86 -8.02 -13.31 11.40
N GLN A 87 -9.36 -13.20 11.41
CA GLN A 87 -10.13 -12.44 10.41
C GLN A 87 -10.22 -10.94 10.73
N ARG A 88 -9.80 -10.52 11.92
CA ARG A 88 -9.85 -9.11 12.32
C ARG A 88 -8.88 -8.29 11.48
N THR A 89 -9.33 -7.13 11.01
CA THR A 89 -8.44 -6.17 10.35
C THR A 89 -7.44 -5.59 11.34
N ILE A 90 -6.21 -5.36 10.87
CA ILE A 90 -5.14 -4.75 11.64
C ILE A 90 -5.51 -3.31 12.02
N PHE A 91 -6.12 -2.59 11.06
CA PHE A 91 -6.69 -1.26 11.24
C PHE A 91 -8.19 -1.35 11.51
N ALA A 92 -8.52 -1.57 12.78
CA ALA A 92 -9.90 -1.62 13.27
C ALA A 92 -10.20 -0.53 14.30
N ASN A 93 -11.47 -0.20 14.45
CA ASN A 93 -11.96 0.62 15.55
C ASN A 93 -12.00 -0.16 16.87
N ARG A 94 -12.43 0.48 17.96
CA ARG A 94 -12.53 -0.15 19.29
C ARG A 94 -13.49 -1.35 19.33
N ALA A 95 -14.50 -1.38 18.46
CA ALA A 95 -15.44 -2.49 18.32
C ALA A 95 -14.90 -3.64 17.45
N GLY A 96 -13.68 -3.51 16.90
CA GLY A 96 -13.08 -4.53 16.03
C GLY A 96 -13.53 -4.47 14.57
N ASN A 97 -14.36 -3.49 14.19
CA ASN A 97 -14.77 -3.29 12.80
C ASN A 97 -13.69 -2.52 12.01
N PRO A 98 -13.57 -2.72 10.69
CA PRO A 98 -12.62 -1.97 9.87
C PRO A 98 -12.78 -0.46 10.01
N LEU A 99 -11.67 0.27 9.96
CA LEU A 99 -11.74 1.73 9.91
C LEU A 99 -12.41 2.19 8.61
N SER A 100 -13.20 3.26 8.70
CA SER A 100 -13.82 3.87 7.52
C SER A 100 -12.79 4.64 6.69
N PRO A 101 -12.66 4.37 5.38
CA PRO A 101 -11.82 5.17 4.49
C PRO A 101 -12.18 6.66 4.51
N PHE A 102 -13.47 6.99 4.71
CA PHE A 102 -13.92 8.38 4.83
C PHE A 102 -13.35 9.04 6.11
N ASN A 103 -13.46 8.37 7.25
CA ASN A 103 -12.92 8.88 8.52
C ASN A 103 -11.40 8.99 8.50
N VAL A 104 -10.71 8.05 7.85
CA VAL A 104 -9.26 8.11 7.67
C VAL A 104 -8.88 9.31 6.80
N ARG A 105 -9.56 9.54 5.66
CA ARG A 105 -9.33 10.73 4.83
C ARG A 105 -9.60 12.04 5.59
N ARG A 106 -10.68 12.10 6.38
CA ARG A 106 -10.97 13.26 7.25
C ARG A 106 -9.85 13.51 8.25
N THR A 107 -9.37 12.46 8.92
CA THR A 107 -8.27 12.55 9.89
C THR A 107 -6.97 12.98 9.20
N PHE A 108 -6.73 12.49 7.98
CA PHE A 108 -5.56 12.86 7.19
C PHE A 108 -5.58 14.35 6.80
N ARG A 109 -6.72 14.88 6.36
CA ARG A 109 -6.85 16.33 6.09
C ARG A 109 -6.54 17.16 7.33
N ALA A 110 -7.09 16.78 8.49
CA ALA A 110 -6.76 17.47 9.75
C ALA A 110 -5.27 17.39 10.12
N PHE A 111 -4.59 16.29 9.77
CA PHE A 111 -3.14 16.18 9.93
C PHE A 111 -2.38 17.13 8.99
N LEU A 112 -2.84 17.31 7.75
CA LEU A 112 -2.25 18.30 6.82
C LEU A 112 -2.46 19.74 7.31
N GLU A 113 -3.63 20.06 7.86
CA GLU A 113 -3.88 21.38 8.48
C GLU A 113 -2.87 21.64 9.61
N LEU A 114 -2.64 20.67 10.49
CA LEU A 114 -1.68 20.78 11.59
C LEU A 114 -0.22 20.90 11.11
N ALA A 115 0.06 20.41 9.91
CA ALA A 115 1.38 20.46 9.30
C ALA A 115 1.59 21.70 8.43
N ASP A 116 0.59 22.59 8.32
CA ASP A 116 0.59 23.75 7.41
C ASP A 116 0.72 23.37 5.92
N LEU A 117 0.10 22.24 5.53
CA LEU A 117 0.11 21.70 4.16
C LEU A 117 -1.28 21.51 3.50
N PRO A 118 -2.37 22.20 3.89
CA PRO A 118 -3.70 21.91 3.31
C PRO A 118 -3.82 22.29 1.83
N GLY A 119 -3.02 23.25 1.36
CA GLY A 119 -3.02 23.74 -0.03
C GLY A 119 -2.20 22.91 -1.01
N GLU A 120 -1.39 21.98 -0.53
CA GLU A 120 -0.39 21.24 -1.34
C GLU A 120 -1.00 20.12 -2.21
N GLY A 121 -2.32 19.92 -2.16
CA GLY A 121 -2.99 18.84 -2.90
C GLY A 121 -2.57 17.43 -2.45
N ILE A 122 -1.88 17.31 -1.31
CA ILE A 122 -1.42 16.03 -0.77
C ILE A 122 -2.64 15.17 -0.40
N THR A 123 -2.68 13.97 -0.94
CA THR A 123 -3.74 12.99 -0.64
C THR A 123 -3.12 11.64 -0.29
N LEU A 124 -3.92 10.74 0.28
CA LEU A 124 -3.46 9.37 0.53
C LEU A 124 -3.04 8.63 -0.75
N ARG A 125 -3.48 9.09 -1.94
CA ARG A 125 -3.05 8.58 -3.24
C ARG A 125 -1.56 8.81 -3.47
N TRP A 126 -1.01 9.92 -2.97
CA TRP A 126 0.39 10.26 -3.18
C TRP A 126 1.33 9.20 -2.63
N TYR A 127 1.01 8.54 -1.51
CA TYR A 127 1.86 7.49 -0.96
C TYR A 127 2.06 6.31 -1.92
N ARG A 128 1.01 5.94 -2.67
CA ARG A 128 1.12 4.91 -3.73
C ARG A 128 2.01 5.40 -4.86
N ARG A 129 1.84 6.64 -5.32
CA ARG A 129 2.68 7.27 -6.35
C ARG A 129 4.15 7.37 -5.90
N THR A 130 4.40 7.83 -4.68
CA THR A 130 5.75 7.91 -4.10
C THR A 130 6.42 6.54 -4.06
N GLY A 131 5.73 5.51 -3.57
CA GLY A 131 6.26 4.14 -3.56
C GLY A 131 6.60 3.65 -4.97
N ALA A 132 5.71 3.88 -5.94
CA ALA A 132 5.93 3.55 -7.34
C ALA A 132 7.15 4.26 -7.93
N THR A 133 7.25 5.57 -7.76
CA THR A 133 8.37 6.39 -8.23
C THR A 133 9.70 5.96 -7.62
N VAL A 134 9.73 5.71 -6.31
CA VAL A 134 10.94 5.25 -5.61
C VAL A 134 11.41 3.91 -6.13
N ILE A 135 10.49 2.96 -6.35
CA ILE A 135 10.83 1.65 -6.92
C ILE A 135 11.29 1.79 -8.38
N ALA A 136 10.60 2.59 -9.18
CA ALA A 136 10.94 2.80 -10.58
C ALA A 136 12.35 3.38 -10.75
N ARG A 137 12.69 4.38 -9.94
CA ARG A 137 14.03 5.01 -9.95
C ARG A 137 15.12 4.12 -9.36
N GLY A 138 14.78 3.27 -8.38
CA GLY A 138 15.74 2.38 -7.71
C GLY A 138 15.93 1.02 -8.38
N ALA A 139 15.00 0.60 -9.24
CA ALA A 139 15.05 -0.67 -9.96
C ALA A 139 14.59 -0.49 -11.42
N SER A 140 13.29 -0.51 -11.68
CA SER A 140 12.71 -0.36 -13.02
C SER A 140 11.21 -0.07 -12.97
N ALA A 141 10.68 0.46 -14.07
CA ALA A 141 9.24 0.66 -14.23
C ALA A 141 8.46 -0.67 -14.13
N ASP A 142 8.98 -1.76 -14.70
CA ASP A 142 8.40 -3.11 -14.61
C ASP A 142 8.35 -3.63 -13.17
N ALA A 143 9.40 -3.40 -12.38
CA ALA A 143 9.41 -3.76 -10.97
C ALA A 143 8.36 -2.96 -10.19
N ALA A 144 8.18 -1.67 -10.52
CA ALA A 144 7.13 -0.84 -9.93
C ALA A 144 5.73 -1.32 -10.33
N ALA A 145 5.48 -1.62 -11.61
CA ALA A 145 4.20 -2.14 -12.09
C ALA A 145 3.82 -3.47 -11.41
N THR A 146 4.78 -4.39 -11.34
CA THR A 146 4.64 -5.69 -10.64
C THR A 146 4.31 -5.48 -9.17
N PHE A 147 5.04 -4.61 -8.47
CA PHE A 147 4.82 -4.30 -7.05
C PHE A 147 3.43 -3.70 -6.78
N LEU A 148 2.96 -2.84 -7.68
CA LEU A 148 1.64 -2.20 -7.60
C LEU A 148 0.48 -3.14 -7.93
N GLY A 149 0.75 -4.29 -8.55
CA GLY A 149 -0.26 -5.21 -9.05
C GLY A 149 -0.93 -4.72 -10.33
N HIS A 150 -0.25 -3.88 -11.12
CA HIS A 150 -0.73 -3.55 -12.46
C HIS A 150 -0.38 -4.73 -13.38
N GLY A 151 -1.36 -5.57 -13.66
CA GLY A 151 -1.24 -6.57 -14.72
C GLY A 151 -1.58 -5.95 -16.06
N SER A 152 -0.58 -5.66 -16.90
CA SER A 152 -0.68 -5.61 -18.37
C SER A 152 0.75 -5.50 -18.93
N THR A 153 1.22 -6.10 -20.04
CA THR A 153 0.53 -6.32 -21.33
C THR A 153 1.22 -7.41 -22.20
N ALA A 154 1.71 -8.51 -21.61
CA ALA A 154 2.11 -9.70 -22.39
C ALA A 154 1.91 -10.95 -21.52
N ILE A 155 1.42 -12.03 -22.11
CA ILE A 155 1.09 -13.32 -21.47
C ILE A 155 -0.29 -13.32 -20.77
N THR A 156 -1.31 -12.97 -21.56
CA THR A 156 -2.52 -13.80 -21.65
C THR A 156 -2.27 -14.89 -22.70
N GLU A 157 -1.23 -15.71 -22.51
CA GLU A 157 -1.05 -16.92 -23.32
C GLU A 157 -1.02 -18.10 -22.36
N GLY A 158 -2.02 -18.96 -22.53
CA GLY A 158 -2.40 -19.96 -21.57
C GLY A 158 -1.28 -20.90 -21.20
N HIS A 159 -0.87 -20.84 -19.94
CA HIS A 159 -0.44 -22.01 -19.21
C HIS A 159 -0.89 -21.82 -17.77
N TYR A 160 -1.54 -22.84 -17.21
CA TYR A 160 -1.58 -23.09 -15.77
C TYR A 160 -0.12 -23.29 -15.32
N ILE A 161 0.61 -22.19 -15.16
CA ILE A 161 1.88 -22.15 -14.45
C ILE A 161 1.46 -22.02 -12.99
N GLU A 162 1.90 -22.97 -12.17
CA GLU A 162 1.76 -22.86 -10.71
C GLU A 162 2.19 -21.45 -10.29
N PRO A 163 1.36 -20.69 -9.55
CA PRO A 163 1.71 -19.31 -9.21
C PRO A 163 3.07 -19.31 -8.54
N ASP A 164 4.04 -18.61 -9.12
CA ASP A 164 5.33 -18.41 -8.46
C ASP A 164 5.05 -17.75 -7.11
N ARG A 165 5.30 -18.50 -6.04
CA ARG A 165 5.04 -18.05 -4.66
C ARG A 165 6.21 -17.26 -4.10
N THR A 166 7.31 -17.14 -4.85
CA THR A 166 8.45 -16.34 -4.42
C THR A 166 8.09 -14.85 -4.56
N VAL A 167 8.28 -14.12 -3.46
CA VAL A 167 7.97 -12.69 -3.41
C VAL A 167 9.28 -11.93 -3.59
N ASP A 168 9.39 -11.12 -4.64
CA ASP A 168 10.55 -10.26 -4.84
C ASP A 168 10.67 -9.24 -3.70
N ARG A 169 11.82 -9.28 -3.02
CA ARG A 169 12.15 -8.39 -1.89
C ARG A 169 12.95 -7.16 -2.32
N GLY A 170 13.38 -7.08 -3.58
CA GLY A 170 14.10 -5.93 -4.14
C GLY A 170 13.37 -4.60 -3.90
N PRO A 171 12.09 -4.47 -4.28
CA PRO A 171 11.28 -3.27 -4.03
C PRO A 171 11.23 -2.88 -2.55
N ALA A 172 11.05 -3.85 -1.65
CA ALA A 172 11.06 -3.60 -0.20
C ALA A 172 12.41 -3.06 0.27
N GLY A 173 13.52 -3.60 -0.23
CA GLY A 173 14.86 -3.09 0.08
C GLY A 173 15.09 -1.65 -0.39
N ILE A 174 14.53 -1.26 -1.54
CA ILE A 174 14.60 0.11 -2.06
C ILE A 174 13.78 1.05 -1.16
N LEU A 175 12.53 0.69 -0.90
CA LEU A 175 11.66 1.47 -0.01
C LEU A 175 12.26 1.61 1.39
N GLU A 176 12.85 0.54 1.94
CA GLU A 176 13.52 0.58 3.25
C GLU A 176 14.65 1.60 3.28
N ARG A 177 15.56 1.58 2.31
CA ARG A 177 16.68 2.52 2.30
C ARG A 177 16.23 3.98 2.12
N THR A 178 15.22 4.21 1.28
CA THR A 178 14.81 5.55 0.87
C THR A 178 13.81 6.21 1.83
N LEU A 179 12.89 5.43 2.41
CA LEU A 179 11.72 5.96 3.10
C LEU A 179 11.70 5.66 4.61
N ARG A 180 12.70 4.94 5.13
CA ARG A 180 12.84 4.71 6.57
C ARG A 180 12.92 6.03 7.34
N ARG A 181 12.40 6.02 8.55
CA ARG A 181 12.34 7.21 9.41
C ARG A 181 13.71 7.75 9.82
N VAL A 182 14.71 6.89 9.99
CA VAL A 182 16.03 7.25 10.52
C VAL A 182 17.07 7.11 9.42
N ASN A 183 17.81 8.19 9.17
CA ASN A 183 18.87 8.27 8.16
C ASN A 183 18.42 7.76 6.76
N PRO A 184 17.31 8.25 6.18
CA PRO A 184 16.90 7.85 4.83
C PRO A 184 17.90 8.31 3.77
N ASP A 185 18.09 7.49 2.75
CA ASP A 185 18.75 7.91 1.51
C ASP A 185 17.71 8.50 0.54
N THR A 186 17.57 9.82 0.58
CA THR A 186 16.56 10.55 -0.18
C THR A 186 16.98 10.87 -1.62
N SER A 187 18.08 10.31 -2.12
CA SER A 187 18.57 10.53 -3.49
C SER A 187 17.50 10.24 -4.55
N LEU A 188 16.69 9.19 -4.34
CA LEU A 188 15.60 8.82 -5.25
C LEU A 188 14.37 9.75 -5.18
N LEU A 189 14.29 10.64 -4.19
CA LEU A 189 13.20 11.60 -4.04
C LEU A 189 13.51 12.95 -4.68
N ALA A 190 14.79 13.26 -4.93
CA ALA A 190 15.17 14.48 -5.62
C ALA A 190 14.56 14.48 -7.03
N THR A 191 13.91 15.58 -7.39
CA THR A 191 13.57 15.90 -8.78
C THR A 191 14.70 16.75 -9.31
N ASP A 192 15.38 16.31 -10.37
CA ASP A 192 16.09 17.29 -11.19
C ASP A 192 15.01 18.22 -11.75
N ASP A 193 15.12 19.53 -11.52
CA ASP A 193 14.13 20.57 -11.85
C ASP A 193 13.80 20.70 -13.36
N GLY A 194 14.20 19.73 -14.18
CA GLY A 194 13.98 19.67 -15.63
C GLY A 194 13.25 18.42 -16.15
N ALA A 195 12.90 17.45 -15.31
CA ALA A 195 12.19 16.23 -15.77
C ALA A 195 10.67 16.41 -15.67
N GLY A 196 10.08 17.04 -16.70
CA GLY A 196 8.65 16.93 -16.95
C GLY A 196 8.25 15.45 -17.10
N ASP A 197 7.10 15.11 -16.52
CA ASP A 197 6.40 13.81 -16.57
C ASP A 197 7.25 12.63 -17.08
N ASP A 198 7.84 11.88 -16.14
CA ASP A 198 8.48 10.60 -16.45
C ASP A 198 7.47 9.73 -17.21
N PRO A 199 7.66 9.47 -18.52
CA PRO A 199 6.70 8.75 -19.34
C PRO A 199 6.51 7.32 -18.84
N ALA A 200 7.44 6.80 -18.05
CA ALA A 200 7.32 5.50 -17.41
C ALA A 200 6.32 5.47 -16.24
N LEU A 201 5.74 6.60 -15.79
CA LEU A 201 4.76 6.65 -14.69
C LEU A 201 3.34 7.00 -15.15
N VAL A 202 3.09 7.14 -16.45
CA VAL A 202 1.77 7.47 -17.04
C VAL A 202 0.68 6.48 -16.61
N PHE A 203 1.04 5.21 -16.37
CA PHE A 203 0.11 4.18 -15.89
C PHE A 203 -0.48 4.46 -14.50
N LEU A 204 0.08 5.38 -13.71
CA LEU A 204 -0.48 5.73 -12.40
C LEU A 204 -1.78 6.54 -12.51
N ASP A 205 -2.04 7.14 -13.67
CA ASP A 205 -3.14 8.08 -13.88
C ASP A 205 -4.37 7.47 -14.60
N ASP A 206 -4.22 6.35 -15.32
CA ASP A 206 -5.29 5.76 -16.16
C ASP A 206 -6.32 4.86 -15.44
N GLU A 207 -6.05 4.37 -14.21
CA GLU A 207 -6.94 3.40 -13.53
C GLU A 207 -8.12 4.00 -12.72
N ASP A 208 -8.27 5.34 -12.69
CA ASP A 208 -9.17 6.01 -11.74
C ASP A 208 -10.39 6.73 -12.38
N ILE A 209 -10.70 6.48 -13.66
CA ILE A 209 -12.01 6.88 -14.24
C ILE A 209 -13.07 5.84 -13.85
N GLU A 210 -13.61 5.94 -12.63
CA GLU A 210 -15.06 5.83 -12.33
C GLU A 210 -15.33 5.79 -10.81
N ALA A 211 -16.38 6.54 -10.44
CA ALA A 211 -17.05 6.65 -9.13
C ALA A 211 -16.43 7.63 -8.11
N ALA A 212 -16.66 8.92 -8.39
CA ALA A 212 -17.05 9.90 -7.38
C ALA A 212 -18.37 9.49 -6.69
#